data_AF-A0A521AJS0-F1
#
_entry.id   AF-A0A521AJS0-F1
#
_cell.length_a   1.000
_cell.length_b   1.000
_cell.length_c   1.000
_cell.angle_alpha   90.00
_cell.angle_beta   90.00
_cell.angle_gamma   90.00
#
_symmetry.space_group_name_H-M   'P 1'
#
loop_
_entity.id
_entity.type
_entity.pdbx_description
1 polymer ?
#
loop_
_entity_poly.entity_id
_entity_poly.type
_entity_poly.pdbx_seq_one_letter_code
_entity_poly.pdbx_strand_id
1 'polypeptide(L)'
;MEDQKMRPARYLSLFMVTALLFAGTACNKFVVKNVDYSHKIESVLTPDETGSVTDVRHGISFNINPFLKQEFGEDSSHTVDEVRLIRDSKGYYFITANDFKHVYVMEPEKSELKLENRIKVSDSGLNAPAFNMRDTMVQLIQSDSNTVVTLSAKGKIKQEEQS
;
A
#
# COMPACT_ATOMS: atom_id res chain seq x y z
N MET A 1 7.00 -71.42 25.07
CA MET A 1 6.66 -69.98 25.08
C MET A 1 7.86 -69.30 24.44
N GLU A 2 7.82 -69.17 23.12
CA GLU A 2 8.96 -68.81 22.28
C GLU A 2 9.26 -67.31 22.34
N ASP A 3 10.55 -66.99 22.53
CA ASP A 3 11.11 -65.65 22.49
C ASP A 3 11.01 -65.03 21.08
N GLN A 4 10.24 -63.95 20.97
CA GLN A 4 10.11 -63.15 19.76
C GLN A 4 11.35 -62.27 19.58
N LYS A 5 12.37 -62.81 18.91
CA LYS A 5 13.60 -62.11 18.51
C LYS A 5 13.29 -61.04 17.46
N MET A 6 12.91 -59.85 17.93
CA MET A 6 12.68 -58.66 17.11
C MET A 6 14.00 -58.24 16.44
N ARG A 7 14.08 -58.34 15.11
CA ARG A 7 15.27 -57.91 14.32
C ARG A 7 15.19 -56.39 14.08
N PRO A 8 15.98 -55.54 14.76
CA PRO A 8 15.82 -54.07 14.72
C PRO A 8 16.23 -53.44 13.38
N ALA A 9 17.01 -54.15 12.55
CA ALA A 9 17.64 -53.57 11.37
C ALA A 9 16.67 -53.27 10.19
N ARG A 10 15.54 -53.99 10.05
CA ARG A 10 14.64 -53.84 8.89
C ARG A 10 13.70 -52.63 9.01
N TYR A 11 13.27 -52.28 10.23
CA TYR A 11 12.37 -51.14 10.46
C TYR A 11 13.12 -49.81 10.52
N LEU A 12 14.37 -49.81 11.03
CA LEU A 12 15.23 -48.63 11.04
C LEU A 12 15.57 -48.15 9.61
N SER A 13 15.83 -49.11 8.70
CA SER A 13 16.08 -48.81 7.29
C SER A 13 14.85 -48.27 6.56
N LEU A 14 13.64 -48.73 6.92
CA LEU A 14 12.38 -48.26 6.32
C LEU A 14 12.01 -46.85 6.81
N PHE A 15 12.26 -46.54 8.08
CA PHE A 15 12.08 -45.20 8.65
C PHE A 15 13.02 -44.17 8.01
N MET A 16 14.27 -44.57 7.74
CA MET A 16 15.28 -43.69 7.13
C MET A 16 14.95 -43.35 5.66
N VAL A 17 14.42 -44.30 4.89
CA VAL A 17 13.97 -44.06 3.49
C VAL A 17 12.74 -43.16 3.45
N THR A 18 11.82 -43.32 4.40
CA THR A 18 10.61 -42.50 4.49
C THR A 18 10.93 -41.06 4.89
N ALA A 19 11.89 -40.83 5.80
CA ALA A 19 12.35 -39.50 6.19
C ALA A 19 13.05 -38.74 5.03
N LEU A 20 13.77 -39.46 4.15
CA LEU A 20 14.38 -38.84 2.96
C LEU A 20 13.36 -38.38 1.92
N LEU A 21 12.21 -39.06 1.79
CA LEU A 21 11.16 -38.70 0.82
C LEU A 21 10.42 -37.40 1.19
N PHE A 22 10.48 -36.94 2.44
CA PHE A 22 9.89 -35.67 2.88
C PHE A 22 10.84 -34.46 2.79
N ALA A 23 12.14 -34.67 2.50
CA ALA A 23 13.15 -33.61 2.51
C ALA A 23 13.19 -32.76 1.20
N GLY A 24 12.35 -33.07 0.22
CA GLY A 24 12.54 -32.65 -1.19
C GLY A 24 11.57 -31.64 -1.78
N THR A 25 10.85 -30.81 -1.01
CA THR A 25 10.02 -29.72 -1.58
C THR A 25 10.70 -28.36 -1.44
N ALA A 26 11.92 -28.23 -1.98
CA ALA A 26 12.52 -26.93 -2.22
C ALA A 26 11.75 -26.25 -3.37
N CYS A 27 10.63 -25.60 -3.04
CA CYS A 27 9.91 -24.73 -3.96
C CYS A 27 10.82 -23.52 -4.23
N ASN A 28 11.66 -23.63 -5.27
CA ASN A 28 12.52 -22.54 -5.71
C ASN A 28 11.63 -21.38 -6.15
N LYS A 29 11.42 -20.41 -5.24
CA LYS A 29 10.74 -19.16 -5.56
C LYS A 29 11.70 -18.31 -6.39
N PHE A 30 11.39 -18.14 -7.66
CA PHE A 30 12.01 -17.12 -8.49
C PHE A 30 11.56 -15.75 -7.98
N VAL A 31 12.50 -14.92 -7.53
CA VAL A 31 12.21 -13.59 -6.96
C VAL A 31 13.08 -12.54 -7.66
N VAL A 32 12.42 -11.57 -8.27
CA VAL A 32 13.07 -10.34 -8.75
C VAL A 32 13.09 -9.33 -7.60
N LYS A 33 14.26 -8.75 -7.31
CA LYS A 33 14.45 -7.76 -6.26
C LYS A 33 14.65 -6.37 -6.86
N ASN A 34 14.51 -5.32 -6.03
CA ASN A 34 14.73 -3.92 -6.42
C ASN A 34 13.80 -3.46 -7.55
N VAL A 35 12.53 -3.88 -7.49
CA VAL A 35 11.50 -3.39 -8.40
C VAL A 35 11.10 -1.97 -7.97
N ASP A 36 11.04 -1.06 -8.93
CA ASP A 36 10.49 0.28 -8.74
C ASP A 36 9.01 0.28 -9.19
N TYR A 37 8.11 0.47 -8.23
CA TYR A 37 6.67 0.49 -8.47
C TYR A 37 6.11 1.91 -8.69
N SER A 38 6.98 2.93 -8.77
CA SER A 38 6.54 4.32 -8.78
C SER A 38 5.68 4.68 -9.98
N HIS A 39 4.65 5.48 -9.74
CA HIS A 39 3.94 6.19 -10.79
C HIS A 39 4.60 7.56 -10.95
N LYS A 40 5.19 7.81 -12.13
CA LYS A 40 5.92 9.06 -12.39
C LYS A 40 5.05 10.31 -12.36
N ILE A 41 3.76 10.14 -12.65
CA ILE A 41 2.77 11.21 -12.74
C ILE A 41 1.60 10.79 -11.88
N GLU A 42 1.04 11.75 -11.13
CA GLU A 42 -0.19 11.51 -10.38
C GLU A 42 -1.36 11.18 -11.31
N SER A 43 -2.33 10.48 -10.74
CA SER A 43 -3.64 10.28 -11.34
C SER A 43 -4.64 11.20 -10.64
N VAL A 44 -5.39 11.96 -11.44
CA VAL A 44 -6.53 12.74 -11.01
C VAL A 44 -7.78 12.05 -11.55
N LEU A 45 -8.62 11.56 -10.66
CA LEU A 45 -9.68 10.61 -10.98
C LEU A 45 -11.01 11.13 -10.43
N THR A 46 -12.06 11.09 -11.24
CA THR A 46 -13.40 11.49 -10.83
C THR A 46 -14.16 10.26 -10.32
N PRO A 47 -14.69 10.28 -9.08
CA PRO A 47 -15.57 9.22 -8.60
C PRO A 47 -16.87 9.16 -9.41
N ASP A 48 -17.41 7.97 -9.63
CA ASP A 48 -18.76 7.79 -10.17
C ASP A 48 -19.86 8.00 -9.11
N GLU A 49 -21.12 7.83 -9.51
CA GLU A 49 -22.29 8.00 -8.65
C GLU A 49 -22.29 7.08 -7.40
N THR A 50 -21.54 5.99 -7.43
CA THR A 50 -21.41 5.04 -6.31
C THR A 50 -20.16 5.31 -5.45
N GLY A 51 -19.35 6.30 -5.83
CA GLY A 51 -18.05 6.60 -5.24
C GLY A 51 -16.93 5.68 -5.75
N SER A 52 -17.14 4.93 -6.84
CA SER A 52 -16.09 4.12 -7.44
C SER A 52 -15.11 5.00 -8.21
N VAL A 53 -13.82 4.73 -8.05
CA VAL A 53 -12.71 5.44 -8.67
C VAL A 53 -11.87 4.44 -9.43
N THR A 54 -11.63 4.67 -10.72
CA THR A 54 -10.88 3.74 -11.57
C THR A 54 -9.78 4.45 -12.35
N ASP A 55 -8.54 4.02 -12.15
CA ASP A 55 -7.39 4.41 -12.94
C ASP A 55 -7.06 3.31 -13.95
N VAL A 56 -7.53 3.49 -15.18
CA VAL A 56 -7.30 2.55 -16.28
C VAL A 56 -5.82 2.46 -16.66
N ARG A 57 -5.05 3.56 -16.50
CA ARG A 57 -3.63 3.60 -16.89
C ARG A 57 -2.79 2.67 -16.02
N HIS A 58 -3.07 2.65 -14.72
CA HIS A 58 -2.31 1.87 -13.75
C HIS A 58 -3.05 0.62 -13.25
N GLY A 59 -4.27 0.38 -13.73
CA GLY A 59 -5.02 -0.85 -13.46
C GLY A 59 -5.48 -0.98 -12.01
N ILE A 60 -5.89 0.13 -11.37
CA ILE A 60 -6.41 0.13 -10.00
C ILE A 60 -7.83 0.68 -9.96
N SER A 61 -8.68 0.06 -9.15
CA SER A 61 -10.05 0.49 -8.89
C SER A 61 -10.38 0.31 -7.41
N PHE A 62 -11.05 1.29 -6.82
CA PHE A 62 -11.44 1.27 -5.41
C PHE A 62 -12.62 2.20 -5.17
N ASN A 63 -13.25 2.13 -3.99
CA ASN A 63 -14.32 3.02 -3.60
C ASN A 63 -13.80 4.12 -2.64
N ILE A 64 -14.16 5.38 -2.87
CA ILE A 64 -13.71 6.52 -2.07
C ILE A 64 -14.48 6.70 -0.76
N ASN A 65 -15.68 6.13 -0.63
CA ASN A 65 -16.58 6.36 0.51
C ASN A 65 -15.94 6.01 1.87
N PRO A 66 -15.15 4.93 2.03
CA PRO A 66 -14.42 4.68 3.27
C PRO A 66 -13.47 5.82 3.67
N PHE A 67 -12.84 6.48 2.69
CA PHE A 67 -11.99 7.64 2.94
C PHE A 67 -12.82 8.86 3.37
N LEU A 68 -13.95 9.12 2.69
CA LEU A 68 -14.87 10.22 3.03
C LEU A 68 -15.41 10.08 4.46
N LYS A 69 -15.82 8.88 4.85
CA LYS A 69 -16.26 8.56 6.22
C LYS A 69 -15.18 8.79 7.24
N GLN A 70 -13.95 8.37 6.93
CA GLN A 70 -12.79 8.54 7.80
C GLN A 70 -12.36 10.01 7.93
N GLU A 71 -12.62 10.83 6.91
CA GLU A 71 -12.23 12.24 6.86
C GLU A 71 -13.29 13.15 7.51
N PHE A 72 -14.58 12.88 7.27
CA PHE A 72 -15.69 13.76 7.64
C PHE A 72 -16.70 13.15 8.62
N GLY A 73 -16.58 11.86 8.95
CA GLY A 73 -17.50 11.11 9.81
C GLY A 73 -18.51 10.26 9.04
N GLU A 74 -19.09 9.25 9.71
CA GLU A 74 -19.99 8.24 9.11
C GLU A 74 -21.29 8.81 8.54
N ASP A 75 -21.82 9.88 9.15
CA ASP A 75 -23.10 10.51 8.75
C ASP A 75 -22.91 11.65 7.73
N SER A 76 -21.68 11.85 7.25
CA SER A 76 -21.37 12.93 6.33
C SER A 76 -21.88 12.63 4.92
N SER A 77 -22.58 13.60 4.31
CA SER A 77 -22.94 13.57 2.90
C SER A 77 -21.87 14.23 2.00
N HIS A 78 -20.64 14.39 2.50
CA HIS A 78 -19.57 14.98 1.70
C HIS A 78 -19.27 14.14 0.48
N THR A 79 -19.04 14.82 -0.64
CA THR A 79 -18.61 14.24 -1.90
C THR A 79 -17.38 15.00 -2.38
N VAL A 80 -16.62 14.40 -3.29
CA VAL A 80 -15.43 15.02 -3.88
C VAL A 80 -15.49 14.84 -5.38
N ASP A 81 -15.16 15.90 -6.12
CA ASP A 81 -15.15 15.88 -7.59
C ASP A 81 -13.92 15.16 -8.14
N GLU A 82 -12.80 15.25 -7.41
CA GLU A 82 -11.51 14.69 -7.82
C GLU A 82 -10.82 13.98 -6.65
N VAL A 83 -10.31 12.79 -6.93
CA VAL A 83 -9.42 12.01 -6.08
C VAL A 83 -8.06 11.98 -6.72
N ARG A 84 -7.04 12.30 -5.93
CA ARG A 84 -5.64 12.33 -6.34
C ARG A 84 -4.92 11.13 -5.78
N LEU A 85 -4.17 10.47 -6.65
CA LEU A 85 -3.50 9.22 -6.37
C LEU A 85 -2.09 9.25 -6.95
N ILE A 86 -1.09 8.89 -6.16
CA ILE A 86 0.26 8.59 -6.66
C ILE A 86 0.81 7.37 -5.94
N ARG A 87 1.64 6.59 -6.63
CA ARG A 87 2.30 5.41 -6.05
C ARG A 87 3.80 5.65 -5.93
N ASP A 88 4.37 5.36 -4.77
CA ASP A 88 5.81 5.47 -4.56
C ASP A 88 6.58 4.24 -5.09
N SER A 89 7.91 4.34 -5.06
CA SER A 89 8.81 3.26 -5.53
C SER A 89 8.68 1.96 -4.74
N LYS A 90 8.21 2.02 -3.49
CA LYS A 90 7.98 0.86 -2.62
C LYS A 90 6.62 0.22 -2.86
N GLY A 91 5.75 0.90 -3.59
CA GLY A 91 4.45 0.41 -3.99
C GLY A 91 3.29 0.91 -3.12
N TYR A 92 3.52 1.83 -2.18
CA TYR A 92 2.46 2.47 -1.40
C TYR A 92 1.72 3.51 -2.22
N TYR A 93 0.40 3.56 -2.08
CA TYR A 93 -0.45 4.58 -2.66
C TYR A 93 -0.66 5.73 -1.69
N PHE A 94 -0.52 6.96 -2.18
CA PHE A 94 -0.85 8.19 -1.47
C PHE A 94 -2.12 8.74 -2.10
N ILE A 95 -3.16 8.92 -1.27
CA ILE A 95 -4.51 9.28 -1.69
C ILE A 95 -4.95 10.54 -0.95
N THR A 96 -5.48 11.51 -1.67
CA THR A 96 -6.12 12.69 -1.09
C THR A 96 -7.16 13.27 -2.05
N ALA A 97 -7.89 14.29 -1.61
CA ALA A 97 -8.86 15.03 -2.41
C ALA A 97 -8.96 16.47 -1.89
N ASN A 98 -9.76 17.30 -2.56
CA ASN A 98 -10.16 18.58 -1.98
C ASN A 98 -10.85 18.38 -0.63
N ASP A 99 -10.71 19.37 0.25
CA ASP A 99 -11.23 19.43 1.62
C ASP A 99 -10.68 18.38 2.60
N PHE A 100 -9.91 17.41 2.12
CA PHE A 100 -9.26 16.45 3.00
C PHE A 100 -8.23 17.15 3.88
N LYS A 101 -8.18 16.81 5.17
CA LYS A 101 -7.13 17.23 6.10
C LYS A 101 -5.95 16.27 6.09
N HIS A 102 -6.13 15.09 5.49
CA HIS A 102 -5.13 14.02 5.48
C HIS A 102 -4.73 13.57 4.08
N VAL A 103 -3.51 13.04 4.00
CA VAL A 103 -3.09 12.11 2.95
C VAL A 103 -3.13 10.70 3.53
N TYR A 104 -3.84 9.81 2.86
CA TYR A 104 -3.95 8.41 3.23
C TYR A 104 -2.88 7.61 2.51
N VAL A 105 -2.11 6.83 3.27
CA VAL A 105 -1.12 5.91 2.72
C VAL A 105 -1.67 4.51 2.78
N MET A 106 -1.77 3.87 1.62
CA MET A 106 -2.34 2.54 1.46
C MET A 106 -1.30 1.54 0.95
N GLU A 107 -1.21 0.39 1.59
CA GLU A 107 -0.46 -0.77 1.11
C GLU A 107 -1.37 -1.65 0.24
N PRO A 108 -0.96 -2.01 -1.00
CA PRO A 108 -1.73 -2.94 -1.80
C PRO A 108 -1.54 -4.37 -1.28
N GLU A 109 -2.63 -5.02 -0.92
CA GLU A 109 -2.69 -6.45 -0.64
C GLU A 109 -3.55 -7.16 -1.70
N LYS A 110 -3.81 -8.46 -1.52
CA LYS A 110 -4.59 -9.23 -2.49
C LYS A 110 -6.04 -8.73 -2.51
N SER A 111 -6.38 -8.02 -3.58
CA SER A 111 -7.73 -7.48 -3.82
C SER A 111 -8.18 -6.43 -2.81
N GLU A 112 -7.25 -5.77 -2.10
CA GLU A 112 -7.58 -4.72 -1.14
C GLU A 112 -6.48 -3.66 -1.03
N LEU A 113 -6.87 -2.49 -0.52
CA LEU A 113 -5.97 -1.43 -0.09
C LEU A 113 -6.06 -1.33 1.43
N LYS A 114 -4.97 -1.64 2.10
CA LYS A 114 -4.90 -1.59 3.56
C LYS A 114 -4.31 -0.25 4.00
N LEU A 115 -4.95 0.39 4.98
CA LEU A 115 -4.46 1.64 5.56
C LEU A 115 -3.17 1.37 6.33
N GLU A 116 -2.06 1.93 5.85
CA GLU A 116 -0.76 1.89 6.54
C GLU A 116 -0.61 3.13 7.43
N ASN A 117 -0.99 4.31 6.93
CA ASN A 117 -0.83 5.55 7.67
C ASN A 117 -1.85 6.62 7.24
N ARG A 118 -2.13 7.56 8.14
CA ARG A 118 -2.91 8.76 7.87
C ARG A 118 -2.11 10.00 8.26
N ILE A 119 -1.60 10.71 7.26
CA ILE A 119 -0.71 11.84 7.45
C ILE A 119 -1.55 13.11 7.48
N LYS A 120 -1.67 13.76 8.65
CA LYS A 120 -2.37 15.05 8.76
C LYS A 120 -1.55 16.15 8.08
N VAL A 121 -2.10 16.78 7.04
CA VAL A 121 -1.43 17.80 6.21
C VAL A 121 -2.07 19.18 6.29
N SER A 122 -3.33 19.27 6.71
CA SER A 122 -4.04 20.53 6.93
C SER A 122 -4.93 20.45 8.18
N ASP A 123 -5.28 21.61 8.75
CA ASP A 123 -6.30 21.73 9.81
C ASP A 123 -7.68 22.08 9.23
N SER A 124 -7.69 22.87 8.15
CA SER A 124 -8.90 23.40 7.49
C SER A 124 -9.35 22.60 6.27
N GLY A 125 -8.54 21.64 5.81
CA GLY A 125 -8.74 20.95 4.53
C GLY A 125 -7.76 21.44 3.46
N LEU A 126 -7.59 20.65 2.40
CA LEU A 126 -6.74 20.98 1.26
C LEU A 126 -7.55 21.69 0.18
N ASN A 127 -6.97 22.69 -0.45
CA ASN A 127 -7.54 23.32 -1.64
C ASN A 127 -6.64 23.08 -2.85
N ALA A 128 -7.19 22.40 -3.87
CA ALA A 128 -6.47 22.00 -5.08
C ALA A 128 -5.10 21.37 -4.78
N PRO A 129 -5.04 20.30 -3.96
CA PRO A 129 -3.78 19.62 -3.70
C PRO A 129 -3.23 19.03 -4.99
N ALA A 130 -1.93 18.82 -5.08
CA ALA A 130 -1.34 18.05 -6.17
C ALA A 130 -0.18 17.21 -5.64
N PHE A 131 -0.03 16.01 -6.17
CA PHE A 131 1.16 15.19 -5.94
C PHE A 131 2.19 15.41 -7.02
N ASN A 132 3.45 15.40 -6.60
CA ASN A 132 4.60 15.31 -7.48
C ASN A 132 5.53 14.20 -7.00
N MET A 133 6.28 13.60 -7.92
CA MET A 133 7.37 12.69 -7.59
C MET A 133 8.68 13.44 -7.77
N ARG A 134 9.49 13.53 -6.70
CA ARG A 134 10.85 14.04 -6.77
C ARG A 134 11.80 12.95 -6.28
N ASP A 135 12.65 12.49 -7.19
CA ASP A 135 13.48 11.30 -7.02
C ASP A 135 12.63 10.07 -6.66
N THR A 136 12.68 9.61 -5.41
CA THR A 136 11.88 8.47 -4.90
C THR A 136 10.87 8.89 -3.84
N MET A 137 10.64 10.20 -3.65
CA MET A 137 9.77 10.74 -2.62
C MET A 137 8.55 11.41 -3.22
N VAL A 138 7.40 11.16 -2.61
CA VAL A 138 6.16 11.85 -2.93
C VAL A 138 6.15 13.21 -2.27
N GLN A 139 5.79 14.24 -3.02
CA GLN A 139 5.58 15.58 -2.51
C GLN A 139 4.11 15.95 -2.67
N LEU A 140 3.52 16.53 -1.62
CA LEU A 140 2.23 17.19 -1.67
C LEU A 140 2.45 18.69 -1.84
N ILE A 141 1.87 19.24 -2.89
CA ILE A 141 1.85 20.67 -3.18
C ILE A 141 0.50 21.22 -2.72
N GLN A 142 0.54 22.23 -1.85
CA GLN A 142 -0.64 22.95 -1.37
C GLN A 142 -0.70 24.31 -2.11
N SER A 143 -1.59 24.41 -3.08
CA SER A 143 -1.65 25.54 -4.01
C SER A 143 -1.95 26.88 -3.35
N ASP A 144 -2.74 26.86 -2.28
CA ASP A 144 -3.18 28.04 -1.53
C ASP A 144 -2.08 28.68 -0.68
N SER A 145 -1.28 27.85 -0.02
CA SER A 145 -0.19 28.27 0.87
C SER A 145 1.18 28.30 0.18
N ASN A 146 1.25 27.82 -1.07
CA ASN A 146 2.49 27.58 -1.80
C ASN A 146 3.48 26.70 -1.01
N THR A 147 2.95 25.79 -0.18
CA THR A 147 3.75 24.89 0.66
C THR A 147 3.97 23.56 -0.04
N VAL A 148 5.19 23.05 0.03
CA VAL A 148 5.52 21.71 -0.45
C VAL A 148 5.90 20.84 0.74
N VAL A 149 5.15 19.76 0.96
CA VAL A 149 5.40 18.80 2.04
C VAL A 149 5.92 17.51 1.44
N THR A 150 7.10 17.07 1.86
CA THR A 150 7.64 15.77 1.44
C THR A 150 7.06 14.66 2.31
N LEU A 151 6.58 13.60 1.68
CA LEU A 151 5.85 12.49 2.29
C LEU A 151 6.60 11.18 2.11
N SER A 152 6.45 10.31 3.11
CA SER A 152 6.82 8.90 3.08
C SER A 152 5.70 8.08 3.68
N ALA A 153 5.75 6.75 3.54
CA ALA A 153 4.77 5.88 4.19
C ALA A 153 4.70 6.09 5.72
N LYS A 154 5.79 6.55 6.34
CA LYS A 154 5.86 6.81 7.79
C LYS A 154 5.35 8.18 8.22
N GLY A 155 5.13 9.11 7.29
CA GLY A 155 4.69 10.46 7.60
C GLY A 155 5.42 11.55 6.81
N LYS A 156 5.29 12.79 7.30
CA LYS A 156 6.02 13.96 6.77
C LYS A 156 7.51 13.81 7.05
N ILE A 157 8.33 14.07 6.05
CA ILE A 157 9.76 14.24 6.21
C ILE A 157 9.99 15.73 6.48
N LYS A 158 10.54 16.07 7.65
CA LYS A 158 10.98 17.44 7.93
C LYS A 158 12.11 17.76 6.95
N GLN A 159 11.98 18.85 6.20
CA GLN A 159 13.15 19.44 5.56
C GLN A 159 14.02 19.97 6.70
N GLU A 160 15.24 19.43 6.85
CA GLU A 160 16.26 20.14 7.61
C GLU A 160 16.46 21.48 6.92
N GLU A 161 16.09 22.57 7.60
CA GLU A 161 16.54 23.90 7.22
C GLU A 161 18.07 23.84 7.16
N GLN A 162 18.62 23.91 5.94
CA GLN A 162 20.04 24.14 5.75
C GLN A 162 20.36 25.46 6.47
N SER A 163 21.03 25.35 7.61
CA SER A 163 21.61 26.45 8.38
C SER A 163 22.97 26.82 7.81
#